data_AF-A0A966KEH9-F1
#
_entry.id   AF-A0A966KEH9-F1
#
_cell.length_a   1.000
_cell.length_b   1.000
_cell.length_c   1.000
_cell.angle_alpha   90.00
_cell.angle_beta   90.00
_cell.angle_gamma   90.00
#
_symmetry.space_group_name_H-M   'P 1'
#
loop_
_entity.id
_entity.type
_entity.pdbx_description
1 polymer ?
#
loop_
_entity_poly.entity_id
_entity_poly.type
_entity_poly.pdbx_seq_one_letter_code
_entity_poly.pdbx_strand_id
1 'polypeptide(L)'
;MFLLVLGGSAGWLTSKTLMPLPWMIGSLLMCAVWSINFGTKIIPENYTFPQKFRNYFVAIIGVMIGLQVTADLILQITDYLPSLLGLIVFSWCAHFLNYKILTKFGKYDRATAFFSSAPGGLMESIAMSEEYGGEIKIVTLQQFLRIILVIILVSITISIWFGAPVGSAAGITIQENATITLTDLIYIFFLVIVGLSLGSRLRIPAGHLFGPMLLTVFVTLG
;
A
#
# COMPACT_ATOMS: atom_id res chain seq x y z
N MET A 1 -16.77 -11.47 -3.31
CA MET A 1 -16.16 -12.80 -3.50
C MET A 1 -15.64 -13.01 -4.93
N PHE A 2 -16.44 -12.75 -5.97
CA PHE A 2 -16.03 -12.91 -7.37
C PHE A 2 -14.72 -12.16 -7.76
N LEU A 3 -14.57 -10.89 -7.36
CA LEU A 3 -13.34 -10.11 -7.59
C LEU A 3 -12.09 -10.70 -6.90
N LEU A 4 -12.25 -11.36 -5.75
CA LEU A 4 -11.13 -12.00 -5.05
C LEU A 4 -10.65 -13.23 -5.81
N VAL A 5 -11.58 -14.02 -6.36
CA VAL A 5 -11.26 -15.19 -7.18
C VAL A 5 -10.59 -14.78 -8.49
N LEU A 6 -11.12 -13.75 -9.16
CA LEU A 6 -10.51 -13.20 -10.37
C LEU A 6 -9.13 -12.58 -10.10
N GLY A 7 -8.99 -11.81 -9.02
CA GLY A 7 -7.71 -11.23 -8.65
C GLY A 7 -6.67 -12.29 -8.29
N GLY A 8 -7.08 -13.34 -7.56
CA GLY A 8 -6.23 -14.45 -7.20
C GLY A 8 -5.80 -15.29 -8.40
N SER A 9 -6.72 -15.58 -9.33
CA SER A 9 -6.39 -16.33 -10.56
C SER A 9 -5.49 -15.53 -11.49
N ALA A 10 -5.70 -14.22 -11.60
CA ALA A 10 -4.82 -13.33 -12.36
C ALA A 10 -3.42 -13.26 -11.73
N GLY A 11 -3.33 -13.11 -10.40
CA GLY A 11 -2.06 -13.13 -9.68
C GLY A 11 -1.29 -14.44 -9.88
N TRP A 12 -1.98 -15.58 -9.86
CA TRP A 12 -1.38 -16.89 -10.13
C TRP A 12 -0.93 -17.06 -11.60
N LEU A 13 -1.68 -16.49 -12.56
CA LEU A 13 -1.26 -16.50 -13.96
C LEU A 13 -0.01 -15.64 -14.16
N THR A 14 0.00 -14.44 -13.57
CA THR A 14 1.13 -13.52 -13.62
C THR A 14 2.33 -14.04 -12.83
N SER A 15 2.15 -14.89 -11.81
CA SER A 15 3.29 -15.46 -11.07
C SER A 15 4.13 -16.44 -11.91
N LYS A 16 3.59 -16.93 -13.04
CA LYS A 16 4.35 -17.70 -14.03
C LYS A 16 5.21 -16.82 -14.93
N THR A 17 5.00 -15.50 -14.91
CA THR A 17 5.80 -14.52 -15.64
C THR A 17 6.86 -13.93 -14.71
N LEU A 18 8.04 -13.58 -15.25
CA LEU A 18 9.13 -12.91 -14.53
C LEU A 18 8.83 -11.44 -14.19
N MET A 19 7.56 -11.07 -14.09
CA MET A 19 7.15 -9.71 -13.75
C MET A 19 7.44 -9.43 -12.28
N PRO A 20 7.86 -8.19 -11.93
CA PRO A 20 8.05 -7.81 -10.55
C PRO A 20 6.70 -7.71 -9.84
N LEU A 21 6.60 -8.20 -8.60
CA LEU A 21 5.35 -8.25 -7.81
C LEU A 21 4.11 -8.81 -8.57
N PRO A 22 4.17 -10.05 -9.07
CA PRO A 22 3.18 -10.60 -10.00
C PRO A 22 1.79 -10.72 -9.37
N TRP A 23 1.72 -11.04 -8.07
CA TRP A 23 0.46 -11.10 -7.34
C TRP A 23 -0.25 -9.75 -7.22
N MET A 24 0.51 -8.67 -7.06
CA MET A 24 -0.05 -7.30 -6.99
C MET A 24 -0.40 -6.78 -8.38
N ILE A 25 0.51 -6.87 -9.35
CA ILE A 25 0.26 -6.37 -10.72
C ILE A 25 -0.87 -7.17 -11.38
N GLY A 26 -0.85 -8.50 -11.29
CA GLY A 26 -1.87 -9.36 -11.90
C GLY A 26 -3.26 -9.09 -11.34
N SER A 27 -3.39 -9.04 -10.01
CA SER A 27 -4.69 -8.76 -9.37
C SER A 27 -5.18 -7.34 -9.66
N LEU A 28 -4.30 -6.35 -9.66
CA LEU A 28 -4.62 -4.95 -9.91
C LEU A 28 -5.06 -4.72 -11.36
N LEU A 29 -4.34 -5.25 -12.35
CA LEU A 29 -4.70 -5.15 -13.76
C LEU A 29 -6.02 -5.86 -14.05
N MET A 30 -6.22 -7.06 -13.49
CA MET A 30 -7.49 -7.78 -13.64
C MET A 30 -8.65 -7.00 -13.05
N CYS A 31 -8.50 -6.44 -11.84
CA CYS A 31 -9.54 -5.61 -11.23
C CYS A 31 -9.81 -4.35 -12.05
N ALA A 32 -8.77 -3.69 -12.58
CA ALA A 32 -8.92 -2.50 -13.41
C ALA A 32 -9.65 -2.80 -14.72
N VAL A 33 -9.23 -3.83 -15.46
CA VAL A 33 -9.88 -4.26 -16.70
C VAL A 33 -11.33 -4.65 -16.43
N TRP A 34 -11.57 -5.42 -15.37
CA TRP A 34 -12.93 -5.80 -14.98
C TRP A 34 -13.79 -4.59 -14.63
N SER A 35 -13.24 -3.63 -13.87
CA SER A 35 -13.94 -2.41 -13.48
C SER A 35 -14.29 -1.52 -14.67
N ILE A 36 -13.42 -1.44 -15.69
CA ILE A 36 -13.70 -0.64 -16.89
C ILE A 36 -14.77 -1.30 -17.76
N ASN A 37 -14.73 -2.63 -17.91
CA ASN A 37 -15.65 -3.36 -18.78
C ASN A 37 -17.03 -3.62 -18.14
N PHE A 38 -17.09 -3.82 -16.83
CA PHE A 38 -18.29 -4.28 -16.11
C PHE A 38 -18.69 -3.41 -14.91
N GLY A 39 -17.95 -2.34 -14.61
CA GLY A 39 -18.06 -1.59 -13.36
C GLY A 39 -19.41 -0.93 -13.10
N THR A 40 -20.16 -0.55 -14.14
CA THR A 40 -21.49 0.06 -14.01
C THR A 40 -22.65 -0.93 -14.00
N LYS A 41 -22.41 -2.21 -14.35
CA LYS A 41 -23.48 -3.22 -14.53
C LYS A 41 -23.65 -4.17 -13.35
N ILE A 42 -22.62 -4.36 -12.53
CA ILE A 42 -22.57 -5.47 -11.57
C ILE A 42 -22.28 -5.02 -10.14
N ILE A 43 -21.68 -3.84 -9.93
CA ILE A 43 -21.39 -3.34 -8.58
C ILE A 43 -22.67 -2.69 -8.04
N PRO A 44 -23.33 -3.26 -7.01
CA PRO A 44 -24.49 -2.61 -6.39
C PRO A 44 -24.09 -1.21 -5.90
N GLU A 45 -24.96 -0.22 -6.06
CA GLU A 45 -24.72 1.16 -5.59
C GLU A 45 -24.38 1.22 -4.08
N ASN A 46 -24.80 0.20 -3.31
CA ASN A 46 -24.51 0.05 -1.89
C ASN A 46 -23.38 -0.94 -1.55
N TYR A 47 -22.49 -1.27 -2.50
CA TYR A 47 -21.37 -2.16 -2.20
C TYR A 47 -20.30 -1.44 -1.37
N THR A 48 -20.35 -1.65 -0.06
CA THR A 48 -19.27 -1.28 0.85
C THR A 48 -18.33 -2.46 1.04
N PHE A 49 -17.07 -2.32 0.64
CA PHE A 49 -16.06 -3.35 0.96
C PHE A 49 -15.93 -3.47 2.49
N PRO A 50 -15.90 -4.69 3.06
CA PRO A 50 -15.77 -4.86 4.51
C PRO A 50 -14.40 -4.36 4.99
N GLN A 51 -14.35 -3.10 5.45
CA GLN A 51 -13.11 -2.43 5.85
C GLN A 51 -12.37 -3.19 6.96
N LYS A 52 -13.11 -3.86 7.86
CA LYS A 52 -12.52 -4.73 8.90
C LYS A 52 -11.68 -5.86 8.28
N PHE A 53 -12.15 -6.47 7.20
CA PHE A 53 -11.42 -7.54 6.50
C PHE A 53 -10.12 -7.00 5.90
N ARG A 54 -10.16 -5.84 5.22
CA ARG A 54 -8.95 -5.16 4.72
C ARG A 54 -7.94 -4.90 5.84
N ASN A 55 -8.41 -4.40 6.97
CA ASN A 55 -7.53 -4.04 8.09
C ASN A 55 -6.78 -5.24 8.65
N TYR A 56 -7.37 -6.45 8.66
CA TYR A 56 -6.65 -7.67 9.05
C TYR A 56 -5.48 -8.00 8.10
N PHE A 57 -5.67 -7.92 6.78
CA PHE A 57 -4.55 -8.14 5.84
C PHE A 57 -3.48 -7.06 5.94
N VAL A 58 -3.88 -5.80 6.12
CA VAL A 58 -2.93 -4.70 6.33
C VAL A 58 -2.15 -4.90 7.63
N ALA A 59 -2.78 -5.43 8.68
CA ALA A 59 -2.09 -5.77 9.91
C ALA A 59 -1.08 -6.92 9.74
N ILE A 60 -1.43 -7.96 8.97
CA ILE A 60 -0.49 -9.04 8.63
C ILE A 60 0.73 -8.47 7.89
N ILE A 61 0.52 -7.57 6.93
CA ILE A 61 1.61 -6.87 6.24
C ILE A 61 2.46 -6.07 7.25
N GLY A 62 1.83 -5.41 8.21
CA GLY A 62 2.52 -4.70 9.30
C GLY A 62 3.41 -5.63 10.14
N VAL A 63 2.90 -6.79 10.53
CA VAL A 63 3.68 -7.82 11.24
C VAL A 63 4.85 -8.29 10.37
N MET A 64 4.64 -8.58 9.10
CA MET A 64 5.72 -9.00 8.17
C MET A 64 6.81 -7.95 8.01
N ILE A 65 6.45 -6.66 7.97
CA ILE A 65 7.42 -5.56 7.93
C ILE A 65 8.15 -5.47 9.27
N GLY A 66 7.43 -5.59 10.40
CA GLY A 66 8.01 -5.52 11.74
C GLY A 66 9.01 -6.65 12.03
N LEU A 67 8.75 -7.86 11.53
CA LEU A 67 9.67 -9.01 11.65
C LEU A 67 11.00 -8.80 10.92
N GLN A 68 11.04 -7.92 9.92
CA GLN A 68 12.27 -7.61 9.16
C GLN A 68 13.14 -6.53 9.83
N VAL A 69 12.65 -5.89 10.90
CA VAL A 69 13.43 -4.90 11.65
C VAL A 69 14.39 -5.63 12.58
N THR A 70 15.68 -5.42 12.37
CA THR A 70 16.76 -5.98 13.20
C THR A 70 17.36 -4.91 14.11
N ALA A 71 18.06 -5.34 15.17
CA ALA A 71 18.74 -4.43 16.08
C ALA A 71 19.79 -3.56 15.36
N ASP A 72 20.53 -4.15 14.40
CA ASP A 72 21.53 -3.44 13.59
C ASP A 72 20.92 -2.29 12.77
N LEU A 73 19.72 -2.50 12.21
CA LEU A 73 19.01 -1.45 11.46
C LEU A 73 18.65 -0.24 12.36
N ILE A 74 18.34 -0.49 13.63
CA ILE A 74 18.02 0.56 14.59
C ILE A 74 19.27 1.32 15.01
N LEU A 75 20.39 0.63 15.20
CA LEU A 75 21.66 1.28 15.52
C LEU A 75 22.15 2.18 14.36
N GLN A 76 21.88 1.78 13.11
CA GLN A 76 22.22 2.54 11.91
C GLN A 76 21.16 3.60 11.53
N ILE A 77 20.09 3.80 12.32
CA ILE A 77 19.02 4.73 11.96
C ILE A 77 19.51 6.17 11.78
N THR A 78 20.56 6.55 12.51
CA THR A 78 21.21 7.87 12.40
C THR A 78 21.87 8.07 11.04
N ASP A 79 22.43 7.01 10.44
CA ASP A 79 23.05 7.06 9.12
C ASP A 79 22.00 7.21 8.01
N TYR A 80 20.76 6.76 8.25
CA TYR A 80 19.62 6.97 7.36
C TYR A 80 18.94 8.32 7.53
N LEU A 81 19.26 9.09 8.58
CA LEU A 81 18.63 10.37 8.88
C LEU A 81 18.74 11.39 7.72
N PRO A 82 19.89 11.55 7.03
CA PRO A 82 19.98 12.41 5.85
C PRO A 82 19.05 11.98 4.72
N SER A 83 18.91 10.68 4.49
CA SER A 83 18.01 10.12 3.48
C SER A 83 16.53 10.36 3.84
N LEU A 84 16.17 10.23 5.13
CA LEU A 84 14.83 10.52 5.62
C LEU A 84 14.47 12.01 5.48
N LEU A 85 15.39 12.90 5.84
CA LEU A 85 15.21 14.35 5.63
C LEU A 85 15.12 14.69 4.14
N GLY A 86 15.98 14.07 3.32
CA GLY A 86 15.92 14.20 1.87
C GLY A 86 14.57 13.77 1.31
N LEU A 87 13.98 12.69 1.81
CA LEU A 87 12.66 12.22 1.43
C LEU A 87 11.56 13.22 1.79
N ILE A 88 11.62 13.84 2.98
CA ILE A 88 10.66 14.87 3.39
C ILE A 88 10.72 16.07 2.45
N VAL A 89 11.92 16.58 2.17
CA VAL A 89 12.14 17.71 1.26
C VAL A 89 11.69 17.36 -0.16
N PHE A 90 12.07 16.18 -0.65
CA PHE A 90 11.67 15.69 -1.97
C PHE A 90 10.15 15.56 -2.07
N SER A 91 9.49 15.00 -1.06
CA SER A 91 8.03 14.85 -1.03
C SER A 91 7.32 16.19 -1.11
N TRP A 92 7.79 17.20 -0.36
CA TRP A 92 7.28 18.57 -0.43
C TRP A 92 7.49 19.20 -1.81
N CYS A 93 8.70 19.09 -2.36
CA CYS A 93 9.01 19.61 -3.69
C CYS A 93 8.17 18.93 -4.79
N ALA A 94 8.04 17.61 -4.73
CA ALA A 94 7.26 16.82 -5.67
C ALA A 94 5.76 17.13 -5.59
N HIS A 95 5.24 17.35 -4.37
CA HIS A 95 3.87 17.78 -4.13
C HIS A 95 3.62 19.16 -4.74
N PHE A 96 4.47 20.13 -4.42
CA PHE A 96 4.34 21.50 -4.95
C PHE A 96 4.48 21.55 -6.47
N LEU A 97 5.39 20.77 -7.05
CA LEU A 97 5.56 20.67 -8.49
C LEU A 97 4.32 20.06 -9.15
N ASN A 98 3.79 18.94 -8.63
CA ASN A 98 2.56 18.35 -9.13
C ASN A 98 1.38 19.33 -9.03
N TYR A 99 1.23 20.01 -7.90
CA TYR A 99 0.19 21.02 -7.71
C TYR A 99 0.25 22.10 -8.81
N LYS A 100 1.45 22.63 -9.10
CA LYS A 100 1.65 23.61 -10.17
C LYS A 100 1.33 23.04 -11.54
N ILE A 101 1.75 21.80 -11.83
CA ILE A 101 1.48 21.14 -13.10
C ILE A 101 -0.04 20.97 -13.32
N LEU A 102 -0.75 20.48 -12.31
CA LEU A 102 -2.20 20.25 -12.39
C LEU A 102 -2.99 21.56 -12.48
N THR A 103 -2.56 22.60 -11.77
CA THR A 103 -3.22 23.91 -11.85
C THR A 103 -2.97 24.59 -13.20
N LYS A 104 -1.72 24.54 -13.71
CA LYS A 104 -1.34 25.27 -14.94
C LYS A 104 -1.69 24.53 -16.22
N PHE A 105 -1.41 23.23 -16.29
CA PHE A 105 -1.63 22.41 -17.49
C PHE A 105 -2.94 21.63 -17.42
N GLY A 106 -3.28 21.08 -16.24
CA GLY A 106 -4.53 20.36 -16.04
C GLY A 106 -5.77 21.25 -15.93
N LYS A 107 -5.59 22.57 -15.68
CA LYS A 107 -6.66 23.55 -15.43
C LYS A 107 -7.61 23.13 -14.30
N TYR A 108 -7.12 22.35 -13.35
CA TYR A 108 -7.90 21.96 -12.18
C TYR A 108 -8.06 23.16 -11.25
N ASP A 109 -9.17 23.21 -10.52
CA ASP A 109 -9.32 24.16 -9.42
C ASP A 109 -8.26 23.89 -8.34
N ARG A 110 -8.03 24.88 -7.48
CA ARG A 110 -6.95 24.83 -6.50
C ARG A 110 -7.14 23.71 -5.48
N ALA A 111 -8.38 23.41 -5.08
CA ALA A 111 -8.66 22.34 -4.13
C ALA A 111 -8.38 20.98 -4.78
N THR A 112 -8.97 20.71 -5.94
CA THR A 112 -8.73 19.48 -6.71
C THR A 112 -7.25 19.26 -7.00
N ALA A 113 -6.53 20.29 -7.46
CA ALA A 113 -5.10 20.18 -7.75
C ALA A 113 -4.28 19.87 -6.50
N PHE A 114 -4.60 20.48 -5.36
CA PHE A 114 -3.88 20.29 -4.11
C PHE A 114 -4.08 18.88 -3.54
N PHE A 115 -5.33 18.43 -3.44
CA PHE A 115 -5.66 17.12 -2.89
C PHE A 115 -5.34 15.96 -3.84
N SER A 116 -5.37 16.19 -5.16
CA SER A 116 -4.89 15.21 -6.15
C SER A 116 -3.38 15.00 -6.12
N SER A 117 -2.64 16.04 -5.74
CA SER A 117 -1.16 15.99 -5.70
C SER A 117 -0.61 15.59 -4.33
N ALA A 118 -1.42 15.66 -3.27
CA ALA A 118 -0.99 15.37 -1.90
C ALA A 118 -0.50 13.93 -1.75
N PRO A 119 0.71 13.69 -1.19
CA PRO A 119 1.27 12.34 -0.96
C PRO A 119 0.57 11.57 0.18
N GLY A 120 -0.57 12.06 0.67
CA GLY A 120 -1.31 11.50 1.80
C GLY A 120 -2.25 10.34 1.44
N GLY A 121 -3.08 9.98 2.43
CA GLY A 121 -4.06 8.91 2.31
C GLY A 121 -5.20 9.27 1.35
N LEU A 122 -5.63 8.26 0.57
CA LEU A 122 -6.65 8.40 -0.47
C LEU A 122 -7.97 8.95 0.09
N MET A 123 -8.45 8.36 1.19
CA MET A 123 -9.75 8.70 1.78
C MET A 123 -9.73 10.10 2.39
N GLU A 124 -8.65 10.44 3.08
CA GLU A 124 -8.45 11.74 3.70
C GLU A 124 -8.36 12.85 2.64
N SER A 125 -7.66 12.59 1.54
CA SER A 125 -7.53 13.55 0.44
C SER A 125 -8.86 13.77 -0.28
N ILE A 126 -9.68 12.72 -0.45
CA ILE A 126 -11.01 12.83 -1.04
C ILE A 126 -11.96 13.59 -0.12
N ALA A 127 -12.02 13.24 1.17
CA ALA A 127 -12.88 13.91 2.14
C ALA A 127 -12.52 15.40 2.29
N MET A 128 -11.22 15.70 2.40
CA MET A 128 -10.77 17.08 2.48
C MET A 128 -10.99 17.83 1.15
N SER A 129 -10.90 17.16 -0.01
CA SER A 129 -11.27 17.79 -1.27
C SER A 129 -12.75 18.16 -1.32
N GLU A 130 -13.63 17.30 -0.82
CA GLU A 130 -15.07 17.56 -0.76
C GLU A 130 -15.39 18.77 0.14
N GLU A 131 -14.77 18.83 1.32
CA GLU A 131 -14.93 19.96 2.26
C GLU A 131 -14.51 21.31 1.67
N TYR A 132 -13.48 21.31 0.81
CA TYR A 132 -12.95 22.52 0.17
C TYR A 132 -13.53 22.77 -1.24
N GLY A 133 -14.58 22.02 -1.64
CA GLY A 133 -15.30 22.22 -2.89
C GLY A 133 -14.57 21.77 -4.16
N GLY A 134 -13.60 20.85 -4.03
CA GLY A 134 -12.92 20.23 -5.17
C GLY A 134 -13.75 19.13 -5.82
N GLU A 135 -13.43 18.83 -7.08
CA GLU A 135 -14.09 17.81 -7.90
C GLU A 135 -13.65 16.40 -7.47
N ILE A 136 -14.45 15.79 -6.58
CA ILE A 136 -14.22 14.47 -5.97
C ILE A 136 -13.87 13.40 -7.01
N LYS A 137 -14.56 13.42 -8.16
CA LYS A 137 -14.35 12.44 -9.23
C LYS A 137 -12.93 12.49 -9.78
N ILE A 138 -12.39 13.70 -10.00
CA ILE A 138 -11.04 13.91 -10.51
C ILE A 138 -10.01 13.49 -9.47
N VAL A 139 -10.16 13.93 -8.22
CA VAL A 139 -9.24 13.56 -7.12
C VAL A 139 -9.16 12.05 -6.95
N THR A 140 -10.32 11.39 -6.95
CA THR A 140 -10.42 9.94 -6.82
C THR A 140 -9.69 9.24 -7.96
N LEU A 141 -9.98 9.62 -9.21
CA LEU A 141 -9.32 9.06 -10.40
C LEU A 141 -7.80 9.25 -10.36
N GLN A 142 -7.34 10.45 -10.03
CA GLN A 142 -5.92 10.78 -9.98
C GLN A 142 -5.18 9.95 -8.93
N GLN A 143 -5.76 9.84 -7.73
CA GLN A 143 -5.15 9.10 -6.63
C GLN A 143 -5.08 7.60 -6.92
N PHE A 144 -6.14 7.02 -7.51
CA PHE A 144 -6.11 5.63 -7.96
C PHE A 144 -5.09 5.40 -9.07
N LEU A 145 -5.09 6.25 -10.11
CA LEU A 145 -4.14 6.17 -11.20
C LEU A 145 -2.70 6.27 -10.69
N ARG A 146 -2.44 7.19 -9.75
CA ARG A 146 -1.13 7.33 -9.09
C ARG A 146 -0.71 6.03 -8.42
N ILE A 147 -1.56 5.40 -7.61
CA ILE A 147 -1.24 4.15 -6.93
C ILE A 147 -0.88 3.05 -7.94
N ILE A 148 -1.70 2.90 -8.99
CA ILE A 148 -1.47 1.93 -10.07
C ILE A 148 -0.13 2.18 -10.76
N LEU A 149 0.12 3.42 -11.20
CA LEU A 149 1.34 3.79 -11.91
C LEU A 149 2.58 3.65 -11.03
N VAL A 150 2.52 4.10 -9.77
CA VAL A 150 3.65 3.98 -8.83
C VAL A 150 3.98 2.51 -8.58
N ILE A 151 2.98 1.66 -8.33
CA ILE A 151 3.22 0.23 -8.12
C ILE A 151 3.89 -0.38 -9.36
N ILE A 152 3.37 -0.14 -10.56
CA ILE A 152 3.91 -0.73 -11.79
C ILE A 152 5.32 -0.18 -12.10
N LEU A 153 5.46 1.14 -12.14
CA LEU A 153 6.71 1.81 -12.53
C LEU A 153 7.82 1.53 -11.53
N VAL A 154 7.57 1.72 -10.22
CA VAL A 154 8.61 1.49 -9.21
C VAL A 154 9.06 0.04 -9.22
N SER A 155 8.12 -0.91 -9.29
CA SER A 155 8.45 -2.35 -9.33
C SER A 155 9.31 -2.70 -10.54
N ILE A 156 8.97 -2.18 -11.72
CA ILE A 156 9.72 -2.41 -12.97
C ILE A 156 11.08 -1.72 -12.92
N THR A 157 11.14 -0.45 -12.54
CA THR A 157 12.39 0.31 -12.47
C THR A 157 13.37 -0.35 -11.51
N ILE A 158 12.93 -0.74 -10.31
CA ILE A 158 13.79 -1.42 -9.34
C ILE A 158 14.25 -2.78 -9.87
N SER A 159 13.34 -3.57 -10.47
CA SER A 159 13.71 -4.89 -11.01
C SER A 159 14.75 -4.80 -12.12
N ILE A 160 14.63 -3.81 -13.01
CA ILE A 160 15.61 -3.54 -14.06
C ILE A 160 16.94 -3.06 -13.46
N TRP A 161 16.88 -2.18 -12.45
CA TRP A 161 18.06 -1.57 -11.86
C TRP A 161 18.92 -2.57 -11.06
N PHE A 162 18.28 -3.47 -10.31
CA PHE A 162 18.97 -4.53 -9.57
C PHE A 162 19.22 -5.79 -10.40
N GLY A 163 18.68 -5.89 -11.61
CA GLY A 163 18.81 -7.07 -12.48
C GLY A 163 18.17 -8.34 -11.91
N ALA A 164 17.31 -8.21 -10.89
CA ALA A 164 16.67 -9.31 -10.20
C ALA A 164 15.16 -9.04 -10.04
N PRO A 165 14.33 -10.09 -10.03
CA PRO A 165 12.92 -9.93 -9.68
C PRO A 165 12.81 -9.47 -8.22
N VAL A 166 11.94 -8.49 -7.96
CA VAL A 166 11.71 -7.92 -6.62
C VAL A 166 10.33 -8.25 -6.07
N GLY A 167 10.21 -8.19 -4.74
CA GLY A 167 8.99 -8.54 -4.00
C GLY A 167 8.70 -10.04 -4.05
N SER A 168 7.43 -10.44 -4.23
CA SER A 168 7.05 -11.86 -4.23
C SER A 168 7.67 -12.69 -5.36
N ALA A 169 8.19 -12.04 -6.41
CA ALA A 169 8.95 -12.71 -7.47
C ALA A 169 10.42 -12.90 -7.13
N ALA A 170 10.95 -12.24 -6.10
CA ALA A 170 12.33 -12.39 -5.61
C ALA A 170 12.62 -13.77 -5.01
N GLY A 171 11.65 -14.69 -5.05
CA GLY A 171 11.84 -16.03 -4.53
C GLY A 171 11.90 -16.07 -3.01
N ILE A 172 11.10 -15.26 -2.30
CA ILE A 172 10.61 -15.68 -0.97
C ILE A 172 9.68 -16.86 -1.23
N THR A 173 10.27 -17.98 -1.62
CA THR A 173 9.65 -19.28 -1.57
C THR A 173 9.37 -19.52 -0.10
N ILE A 174 8.17 -20.00 0.20
CA ILE A 174 7.95 -20.72 1.46
C ILE A 174 9.09 -21.75 1.48
N GLN A 175 10.06 -21.60 2.38
CA GLN A 175 11.08 -22.64 2.54
C GLN A 175 10.30 -23.94 2.72
N GLU A 176 10.48 -24.92 1.84
CA GLU A 176 9.74 -26.19 1.90
C GLU A 176 9.93 -26.90 3.26
N ASN A 177 10.92 -26.47 4.06
CA ASN A 177 11.23 -26.95 5.40
C ASN A 177 10.94 -25.95 6.53
N ALA A 178 10.30 -24.81 6.27
CA ALA A 178 9.72 -24.00 7.33
C ALA A 178 8.46 -24.71 7.84
N THR A 179 8.63 -25.58 8.83
CA THR A 179 7.51 -26.14 9.59
C THR A 179 6.84 -24.97 10.33
N ILE A 180 5.87 -24.34 9.68
CA ILE A 180 5.00 -23.36 10.33
C ILE A 180 4.31 -24.12 11.46
N THR A 181 4.79 -23.92 12.68
CA THR A 181 4.25 -24.61 13.84
C THR A 181 2.92 -23.95 14.16
N LEU A 182 1.94 -24.71 14.66
CA LEU A 182 0.65 -24.15 15.07
C LEU A 182 0.83 -22.98 16.04
N THR A 183 1.88 -23.06 16.85
CA THR A 183 2.37 -22.01 17.75
C THR A 183 2.70 -20.70 17.02
N ASP A 184 3.41 -20.73 15.88
CA ASP A 184 3.78 -19.53 15.11
C ASP A 184 2.55 -18.83 14.54
N LEU A 185 1.57 -19.62 14.09
CA LEU A 185 0.30 -19.10 13.60
C LEU A 185 -0.49 -18.39 14.71
N ILE A 186 -0.54 -19.00 15.91
CA ILE A 186 -1.17 -18.41 17.09
C ILE A 186 -0.46 -17.11 17.47
N TYR A 187 0.89 -17.09 17.46
CA TYR A 187 1.67 -15.88 17.73
C TYR A 187 1.35 -14.77 16.72
N ILE A 188 1.37 -15.05 15.41
CA ILE A 188 1.04 -14.05 14.39
C ILE A 188 -0.38 -13.52 14.60
N PHE A 189 -1.36 -14.40 14.86
CA PHE A 189 -2.74 -13.99 15.07
C PHE A 189 -2.89 -13.12 16.33
N PHE A 190 -2.16 -13.47 17.39
CA PHE A 190 -2.08 -12.66 18.61
C PHE A 190 -1.46 -11.28 18.35
N LEU A 191 -0.32 -11.20 17.65
CA LEU A 191 0.33 -9.93 17.29
C LEU A 191 -0.59 -9.06 16.43
N VAL A 192 -1.33 -9.64 15.48
CA VAL A 192 -2.31 -8.91 14.65
C VAL A 192 -3.44 -8.34 15.51
N ILE A 193 -4.06 -9.13 16.38
CA ILE A 193 -5.18 -8.66 17.21
C ILE A 193 -4.72 -7.58 18.20
N VAL A 194 -3.66 -7.87 18.94
CA VAL A 194 -3.14 -6.95 19.97
C VAL A 194 -2.58 -5.69 19.30
N GLY A 195 -1.85 -5.84 18.19
CA GLY A 195 -1.33 -4.73 17.40
C GLY A 195 -2.43 -3.82 16.83
N LEU A 196 -3.52 -4.39 16.31
CA LEU A 196 -4.69 -3.62 15.86
C LEU A 196 -5.38 -2.89 17.03
N SER A 197 -5.55 -3.56 18.16
CA SER A 197 -6.15 -2.95 19.35
C SER A 197 -5.27 -1.84 19.93
N LEU A 198 -3.94 -2.00 19.88
CA LEU A 198 -3.00 -1.00 20.40
C LEU A 198 -2.89 0.19 19.44
N GLY A 199 -2.75 -0.07 18.14
CA GLY A 199 -2.67 0.97 17.11
C GLY A 199 -3.92 1.85 17.03
N SER A 200 -5.11 1.26 17.23
CA SER A 200 -6.36 2.02 17.30
C SER A 200 -6.49 2.86 18.58
N ARG A 201 -5.91 2.42 19.70
CA ARG A 201 -5.89 3.21 20.96
C ARG A 201 -4.90 4.35 20.94
N LEU A 202 -3.74 4.18 20.31
CA LEU A 202 -2.66 5.18 20.26
C LEU A 202 -2.91 6.32 19.26
N ARG A 203 -4.00 6.28 18.47
CA ARG A 203 -4.36 7.31 17.47
C ARG A 203 -3.21 7.71 16.52
N ILE A 204 -2.33 6.77 16.21
CA ILE A 204 -1.22 6.98 15.28
C ILE A 204 -1.79 7.02 13.85
N PRO A 205 -1.31 7.91 12.96
CA PRO A 205 -1.66 7.86 11.54
C PRO A 205 -1.40 6.45 10.97
N ALA A 206 -2.36 5.88 10.25
CA ALA A 206 -2.33 4.50 9.76
C ALA A 206 -2.10 3.42 10.86
N GLY A 207 -2.74 3.60 12.03
CA GLY A 207 -2.60 2.68 13.18
C GLY A 207 -2.93 1.21 12.91
N HIS A 208 -3.71 0.90 11.86
CA HIS A 208 -3.96 -0.49 11.43
C HIS A 208 -2.72 -1.19 10.84
N LEU A 209 -1.72 -0.43 10.39
CA LEU A 209 -0.43 -0.94 9.87
C LEU A 209 0.66 -0.76 10.93
N PHE A 210 0.80 0.46 11.46
CA PHE A 210 1.86 0.79 12.42
C PHE A 210 1.71 0.10 13.76
N GLY A 211 0.48 -0.12 14.25
CA GLY A 211 0.25 -0.81 15.52
C GLY A 211 0.82 -2.22 15.54
N PRO A 212 0.41 -3.10 14.62
CA PRO A 212 0.98 -4.44 14.45
C PRO A 212 2.48 -4.42 14.18
N MET A 213 2.96 -3.51 13.32
CA MET A 213 4.39 -3.38 13.02
C MET A 213 5.22 -3.06 14.27
N LEU A 214 4.89 -2.01 15.01
CA LEU A 214 5.64 -1.60 16.20
C LEU A 214 5.62 -2.68 17.27
N LEU A 215 4.46 -3.29 17.51
CA LEU A 215 4.31 -4.37 18.49
C LEU A 215 5.20 -5.56 18.13
N THR A 216 5.26 -5.95 16.86
CA THR A 216 6.17 -6.99 16.39
C THR A 216 7.63 -6.58 16.56
N VAL A 217 8.00 -5.35 16.23
CA VAL A 217 9.37 -4.84 16.44
C VAL A 217 9.79 -4.95 17.90
N PHE A 218 8.92 -4.58 18.85
CA PHE A 218 9.18 -4.74 20.28
C PHE A 218 9.39 -6.19 20.68
N VAL A 219 8.59 -7.12 20.13
CA VAL A 219 8.71 -8.55 20.43
C VAL A 219 9.96 -9.17 19.79
N THR A 220 10.38 -8.71 18.61
CA THR A 220 11.56 -9.22 17.92
C THR A 220 12.88 -8.75 18.55
N LEU A 221 12.88 -7.57 19.19
CA LEU A 221 14.07 -6.95 19.76
C LEU A 221 14.23 -7.15 21.28
N GLY A 222 13.15 -7.49 21.98
CA GLY A 222 13.16 -7.79 23.41
C GLY A 222 13.52 -9.24 23.69
#